data_AF-A0AA41HHV7-F1
#
_entry.id   AF-A0AA41HHV7-F1
#
_cell.length_a   1.000
_cell.length_b   1.000
_cell.length_c   1.000
_cell.angle_alpha   90.00
_cell.angle_beta   90.00
_cell.angle_gamma   90.00
#
_symmetry.space_group_name_H-M   'P 1'
#
loop_
_entity.id
_entity.type
_entity.pdbx_description
1 polymer ?
#
loop_
_entity_poly.entity_id
_entity_poly.type
_entity_poly.pdbx_seq_one_letter_code
_entity_poly.pdbx_strand_id
1 'polypeptide(L)'
;MVNTERKTIWQGRVERWRASGLSQRAFALQEGYPVRQMGYWVRRLRGSPAAPGLLPVRVAPALPRPVPVAISLINERGWTLSLPNDVPANWLAELMRAL
;
A
#
# COMPACT_ATOMS: atom_id res chain seq x y z
N MET A 1 -40.60 -6.79 -16.42
CA MET A 1 -40.03 -7.59 -15.32
C MET A 1 -38.60 -8.11 -15.59
N VAL A 2 -38.16 -8.24 -16.86
CA VAL A 2 -36.85 -8.82 -17.27
C VAL A 2 -35.58 -8.15 -16.71
N ASN A 3 -35.60 -6.85 -16.41
CA ASN A 3 -34.37 -6.14 -16.02
C ASN A 3 -33.91 -6.45 -14.59
N THR A 4 -34.86 -6.76 -13.70
CA THR A 4 -34.59 -7.02 -12.27
C THR A 4 -34.01 -8.41 -12.07
N GLU A 5 -34.58 -9.44 -12.71
CA GLU A 5 -34.06 -10.82 -12.66
C GLU A 5 -32.63 -10.91 -13.18
N ARG A 6 -32.35 -10.25 -14.29
CA ARG A 6 -31.01 -10.19 -14.85
C ARG A 6 -30.04 -9.52 -13.88
N LYS A 7 -30.47 -8.46 -13.19
CA LYS A 7 -29.65 -7.80 -12.16
C LYS A 7 -29.33 -8.76 -11.01
N THR A 8 -30.32 -9.50 -10.50
CA THR A 8 -30.14 -10.48 -9.41
C THR A 8 -29.15 -11.59 -9.79
N ILE A 9 -29.29 -12.15 -10.99
CA ILE A 9 -28.36 -13.18 -11.50
C ILE A 9 -26.93 -12.62 -11.56
N TRP A 10 -26.77 -11.40 -12.07
CA TRP A 10 -25.44 -10.78 -12.17
C TRP A 10 -24.87 -10.33 -10.82
N GLN A 11 -25.71 -10.00 -9.85
CA GLN A 11 -25.28 -9.76 -8.47
C GLN A 11 -24.63 -11.01 -7.88
N GLY A 12 -25.31 -12.17 -7.93
CA GLY A 12 -24.74 -13.42 -7.42
C GLY A 12 -23.44 -13.83 -8.14
N ARG A 13 -23.33 -13.59 -9.45
CA ARG A 13 -22.08 -13.82 -10.20
C ARG A 13 -20.95 -12.90 -9.75
N VAL A 14 -21.22 -11.62 -9.53
CA VAL A 14 -20.23 -10.64 -9.07
C VAL A 14 -19.76 -10.95 -7.64
N GLU A 15 -20.65 -11.44 -6.77
CA GLU A 15 -20.29 -11.89 -5.43
C GLU A 15 -19.37 -13.11 -5.46
N ARG A 16 -19.71 -14.14 -6.26
CA ARG A 16 -18.82 -15.30 -6.47
C ARG A 16 -17.45 -14.90 -7.02
N TRP A 17 -17.42 -13.95 -7.96
CA TRP A 17 -16.16 -13.41 -8.45
C TRP A 17 -15.34 -12.71 -7.35
N ARG A 18 -15.97 -11.82 -6.54
CA ARG A 18 -15.28 -11.13 -5.44
C ARG A 18 -14.72 -12.10 -4.41
N ALA A 19 -15.42 -13.20 -4.13
CA ALA A 19 -14.96 -14.24 -3.21
C ALA A 19 -13.85 -15.12 -3.80
N SER A 20 -13.78 -15.26 -5.13
CA SER A 20 -12.79 -16.15 -5.79
C SER A 20 -11.34 -15.65 -5.72
N GLY A 21 -11.11 -14.34 -5.52
CA GLY A 21 -9.79 -13.73 -5.62
C GLY A 21 -9.19 -13.68 -7.05
N LEU A 22 -9.92 -14.19 -8.06
CA LEU A 22 -9.48 -14.20 -9.45
C LEU A 22 -9.65 -12.82 -10.11
N SER A 23 -8.90 -12.59 -11.18
CA SER A 23 -9.17 -11.44 -12.07
C SER A 23 -10.52 -11.61 -12.78
N GLN A 24 -11.18 -10.51 -13.16
CA GLN A 24 -12.47 -10.56 -13.88
C GLN A 24 -12.39 -11.42 -15.15
N ARG A 25 -11.25 -11.35 -15.87
CA ARG A 25 -11.01 -12.13 -17.08
C ARG A 25 -10.88 -13.62 -16.76
N ALA A 26 -10.09 -13.98 -15.76
CA ALA A 26 -9.90 -15.38 -15.38
C ALA A 26 -11.22 -16.02 -14.92
N PHE A 27 -11.98 -15.33 -14.06
CA PHE A 27 -13.27 -15.80 -13.60
C PHE A 27 -14.29 -15.94 -14.73
N ALA A 28 -14.37 -14.97 -15.64
CA ALA A 28 -15.30 -15.02 -16.77
C ALA A 28 -14.94 -16.16 -17.75
N LEU A 29 -13.65 -16.42 -17.99
CA LEU A 29 -13.21 -17.54 -18.82
C LEU A 29 -13.50 -18.89 -18.16
N GLN A 30 -13.23 -19.03 -16.86
CA GLN A 30 -13.48 -20.26 -16.11
C GLN A 30 -14.97 -20.64 -16.11
N GLU A 31 -15.84 -19.65 -16.01
CA GLU A 31 -17.28 -19.87 -15.89
C GLU A 31 -18.04 -19.76 -17.23
N GLY A 32 -17.33 -19.46 -18.33
CA GLY A 32 -17.91 -19.43 -19.67
C GLY A 32 -18.76 -18.20 -20.00
N TYR A 33 -18.53 -17.05 -19.35
CA TYR A 33 -19.25 -15.81 -19.64
C TYR A 33 -18.40 -14.79 -20.43
N PRO A 34 -19.00 -13.89 -21.22
CA PRO A 34 -18.26 -12.83 -21.89
C PRO A 34 -17.59 -11.87 -20.89
N VAL A 35 -16.27 -11.70 -20.99
CA VAL A 35 -15.48 -10.79 -20.14
C VAL A 35 -16.04 -9.37 -20.16
N ARG A 36 -16.49 -8.88 -21.33
CA ARG A 36 -17.11 -7.55 -21.47
C ARG A 36 -18.37 -7.39 -20.62
N GLN A 37 -19.19 -8.43 -20.56
CA GLN A 37 -20.44 -8.42 -19.79
C GLN A 37 -20.14 -8.43 -18.29
N MET A 38 -19.12 -9.19 -17.87
CA MET A 38 -18.63 -9.16 -16.50
C MET A 38 -18.17 -7.75 -16.09
N GLY A 39 -17.33 -7.12 -16.91
CA GLY A 39 -16.84 -5.75 -16.64
C GLY A 39 -17.98 -4.72 -16.56
N TYR A 40 -18.98 -4.83 -17.44
CA TYR A 40 -20.17 -3.98 -17.41
C TYR A 40 -20.94 -4.12 -16.09
N TRP A 41 -21.23 -5.34 -15.64
CA TRP A 41 -21.99 -5.57 -14.41
C TRP A 41 -21.18 -5.24 -13.16
N VAL A 42 -19.87 -5.49 -13.14
CA VAL A 42 -19.00 -5.04 -12.04
C VAL A 42 -19.05 -3.53 -11.88
N ARG A 43 -18.99 -2.77 -12.98
CA ARG A 43 -19.10 -1.31 -12.92
C ARG A 43 -20.48 -0.85 -12.47
N ARG A 44 -21.54 -1.48 -12.99
CA ARG A 44 -22.93 -1.15 -12.67
C ARG A 44 -23.32 -1.50 -11.23
N LEU A 45 -22.68 -2.52 -10.64
CA LEU A 45 -22.95 -3.02 -9.27
C LEU A 45 -21.92 -2.56 -8.23
N ARG A 46 -20.80 -1.95 -8.65
CA ARG A 46 -20.10 -0.99 -7.80
C ARG A 46 -21.08 0.15 -7.59
N GLY A 47 -21.77 0.17 -6.45
CA GLY A 47 -22.56 1.34 -6.06
C GLY A 47 -21.69 2.60 -6.07
N SER A 48 -22.28 3.75 -5.75
CA SER A 48 -21.50 4.96 -5.51
C SER A 48 -20.34 4.60 -4.56
N PRO A 49 -19.08 4.93 -4.88
CA PRO A 49 -17.97 4.56 -4.02
C PRO A 49 -18.30 5.06 -2.62
N ALA A 50 -18.45 4.12 -1.68
CA ALA A 50 -18.46 4.47 -0.28
C ALA A 50 -17.21 5.31 -0.06
N ALA A 51 -17.35 6.48 0.57
CA ALA A 51 -16.22 7.35 0.87
C ALA A 51 -15.07 6.49 1.41
N PRO A 52 -13.83 6.68 0.93
CA PRO A 52 -12.71 5.82 1.31
C PRO A 52 -12.67 5.69 2.84
N GLY A 53 -12.95 4.49 3.33
CA GLY A 53 -12.98 4.22 4.75
C GLY A 53 -11.55 4.26 5.30
N LEU A 54 -11.37 4.91 6.44
CA LEU A 54 -10.11 4.82 7.17
C LEU A 54 -9.98 3.39 7.72
N LEU A 55 -8.95 2.66 7.28
CA LEU A 55 -8.61 1.36 7.85
C LEU A 55 -7.71 1.58 9.08
N PRO A 56 -8.02 0.97 10.24
CA PRO A 56 -7.17 1.08 11.41
C PRO A 56 -5.84 0.36 11.15
N VAL A 57 -4.74 1.10 11.20
CA VAL A 57 -3.37 0.56 11.14
C VAL A 57 -2.86 0.40 12.57
N ARG A 58 -2.44 -0.80 12.94
CA ARG A 58 -1.72 -1.03 14.20
C ARG A 58 -0.25 -0.68 14.00
N VAL A 59 0.21 0.38 14.66
CA VAL A 59 1.64 0.70 14.72
C VAL A 59 2.25 -0.20 15.80
N ALA A 60 3.10 -1.13 15.40
CA ALA A 60 3.89 -1.89 16.37
C ALA A 60 4.95 -0.97 16.99
N PRO A 61 5.17 -1.02 18.33
CA PRO A 61 6.28 -0.31 18.93
C PRO A 61 7.58 -0.81 18.31
N ALA A 62 8.44 0.12 17.90
CA ALA A 62 9.78 -0.23 17.44
C ALA A 62 10.49 -1.00 18.57
N LEU A 63 11.09 -2.15 18.24
CA LEU A 63 12.00 -2.83 19.15
C LEU A 63 13.05 -1.81 19.63
N PRO A 64 13.47 -1.84 20.90
CA PRO A 64 14.54 -0.98 21.38
C PRO A 64 15.80 -1.27 20.57
N ARG A 65 16.02 -0.44 19.56
CA ARG A 65 17.25 -0.45 18.77
C ARG A 65 18.31 0.15 19.70
N PRO A 66 19.42 -0.54 19.99
CA PRO A 66 20.54 0.13 20.62
C PRO A 66 20.94 1.26 19.67
N VAL A 67 20.88 2.49 20.15
CA VAL A 67 21.25 3.69 19.38
C VAL A 67 22.68 4.05 19.80
N PRO A 68 23.73 3.61 19.11
CA PRO A 68 25.05 4.17 19.30
C PRO A 68 25.28 5.37 18.37
N VAL A 69 24.22 6.10 17.98
CA VAL A 69 24.36 7.32 17.18
C VAL A 69 23.97 8.47 18.06
N ALA A 70 24.95 9.30 18.39
CA ALA A 70 24.76 10.39 19.32
C ALA A 70 25.20 11.74 18.76
N ILE A 71 25.88 11.74 17.61
CA ILE A 71 26.23 12.96 16.89
C ILE A 71 25.80 12.80 15.43
N SER A 72 25.00 13.75 14.94
CA SER A 72 24.61 13.84 13.53
C SER A 72 25.12 15.17 12.97
N LEU A 73 25.95 15.12 11.93
CA LEU A 73 26.43 16.30 11.19
C LEU A 73 25.65 16.41 9.89
N ILE A 74 25.04 17.56 9.65
CA ILE A 74 24.26 17.84 8.45
C ILE A 74 24.95 18.99 7.71
N ASN A 75 25.24 18.78 6.43
CA ASN A 75 25.79 19.82 5.55
C ASN A 75 24.65 20.47 4.73
N GLU A 76 24.81 21.76 4.40
CA GLU A 76 23.96 22.49 3.45
C GLU A 76 23.89 21.82 2.07
N ARG A 77 24.92 21.05 1.69
CA ARG A 77 24.95 20.25 0.46
C ARG A 77 24.15 18.94 0.53
N GLY A 78 23.47 18.68 1.64
CA GLY A 78 22.47 17.60 1.77
C GLY A 78 22.99 16.23 2.20
N TRP A 79 24.25 16.12 2.61
CA TRP A 79 24.76 14.88 3.22
C TRP A 79 24.66 14.93 4.74
N THR A 80 24.42 13.76 5.34
CA THR A 80 24.30 13.56 6.78
C THR A 80 25.29 12.49 7.23
N LEU A 81 26.16 12.81 8.18
CA LEU A 81 27.08 11.87 8.81
C LEU A 81 26.59 11.52 10.21
N SER A 82 26.47 10.23 10.50
CA SER A 82 26.09 9.70 11.81
C SER A 82 27.32 9.12 12.52
N LEU A 83 27.63 9.64 13.70
CA LEU A 83 28.84 9.32 14.46
C LEU A 83 28.49 8.73 15.85
N PRO A 84 29.31 7.80 16.36
CA PRO A 84 29.26 7.37 17.75
C PRO A 84 29.65 8.48 18.75
N ASN A 85 29.30 8.29 20.02
CA ASN A 85 29.68 9.21 21.11
C ASN A 85 31.16 9.14 21.51
N ASP A 86 31.85 8.08 21.13
CA ASP A 86 33.24 7.82 21.54
C ASP A 86 34.26 8.38 20.52
N VAL A 87 33.85 9.37 19.74
CA VAL A 87 34.70 9.98 18.71
C VAL A 87 35.57 11.08 19.36
N PRO A 88 36.91 11.02 19.21
CA PRO A 88 37.80 12.07 19.71
C PRO A 88 37.51 13.44 19.07
N ALA A 89 37.44 14.48 19.90
CA ALA A 89 37.14 15.83 19.46
C ALA A 89 38.17 16.41 18.46
N ASN A 90 39.45 16.05 18.61
CA ASN A 90 40.51 16.46 17.69
C ASN A 90 40.32 15.89 16.28
N TRP A 91 39.97 14.60 16.18
CA TRP A 91 39.69 13.94 14.92
C TRP A 91 38.47 14.54 14.23
N LEU A 92 37.41 14.83 15.00
CA LEU A 92 36.22 15.49 14.46
C LEU A 92 36.57 16.90 13.94
N ALA A 93 37.41 17.64 14.66
CA ALA A 93 37.87 18.95 14.21
C ALA A 93 38.72 18.88 12.92
N GLU A 94 39.58 17.87 12.77
CA GLU A 94 40.31 17.62 11.52
C GLU A 94 39.37 17.29 10.36
N LEU A 95 38.38 16.42 10.59
CA LEU A 95 37.36 16.10 9.60
C LEU A 95 36.60 17.36 9.15
N MET A 96 36.17 18.19 10.10
CA MET A 96 35.47 19.45 9.80
C MET A 96 36.33 20.46 9.03
N ARG A 97 37.65 20.42 9.19
CA ARG A 97 38.59 21.28 8.42
C ARG A 97 38.83 20.78 7.00
N ALA A 98 38.65 19.49 6.75
CA ALA A 98 38.89 18.86 5.46
C ALA A 98 37.66 18.84 4.53
N LEU A 99 36.48 19.19 5.07
CA LEU A 99 35.19 19.25 4.35
C LEU A 99 34.90 20.65 3.82
#